data_AF-A0A964ZTV8-F1
#
_entry.id   AF-A0A964ZTV8-F1
#
_cell.length_a   1.000
_cell.length_b   1.000
_cell.length_c   1.000
_cell.angle_alpha   90.00
_cell.angle_beta   90.00
_cell.angle_gamma   90.00
#
_symmetry.space_group_name_H-M   'P 1'
#
loop_
_entity.id
_entity.type
_entity.pdbx_description
1 polymer ?
#
loop_
_entity_poly.entity_id
_entity_poly.type
_entity_poly.pdbx_seq_one_letter_code
_entity_poly.pdbx_strand_id
1 'polypeptide(L)' 'MPLTDSDNLVMDSIINRYPRSRSAIMPLLHFAQSKDGYVTPESIEVIAKKLNLESAEVSAVATFY' A
#
# COMPACT_ATOMS: atom_id res chain seq x y z
N MET A 1 12.50 7.26 1.43
CA MET A 1 11.77 8.18 2.32
C MET A 1 10.34 7.67 2.39
N PRO A 2 9.85 7.31 3.59
CA PRO A 2 8.58 6.61 3.74
C PRO A 2 7.42 7.38 3.11
N LEU A 3 6.36 6.65 2.72
CA LEU A 3 5.13 7.22 2.15
C LEU A 3 4.71 8.50 2.89
N THR A 4 4.64 9.60 2.15
CA THR A 4 4.38 10.94 2.70
C THR A 4 2.94 11.38 2.49
N ASP A 5 2.54 12.47 3.14
CA ASP A 5 1.22 13.06 2.93
C ASP A 5 0.96 13.45 1.46
N SER A 6 2.02 13.79 0.72
CA SER A 6 1.92 14.10 -0.72
C SER A 6 1.58 12.88 -1.59
N ASP A 7 1.87 11.67 -1.13
CA ASP A 7 1.61 10.43 -1.85
C ASP A 7 0.15 9.94 -1.71
N ASN A 8 -0.61 10.52 -0.77
CA ASN A 8 -1.99 10.13 -0.49
C ASN A 8 -2.89 10.20 -1.72
N LEU A 9 -2.79 11.27 -2.52
CA LEU A 9 -3.62 11.46 -3.72
C LEU A 9 -3.35 10.37 -4.76
N VAL A 10 -2.09 9.93 -4.89
CA VAL A 10 -1.71 8.85 -5.79
C VAL A 10 -2.29 7.53 -5.29
N MET A 11 -2.16 7.25 -3.99
CA MET A 11 -2.74 6.05 -3.36
C MET A 11 -4.26 6.01 -3.53
N ASP A 12 -4.96 7.12 -3.32
CA ASP A 12 -6.41 7.22 -3.53
C ASP A 12 -6.79 6.98 -5.00
N SER A 13 -5.99 7.51 -5.94
CA SER A 13 -6.20 7.26 -7.37
C SER A 13 -5.98 5.80 -7.77
N ILE A 14 -5.12 5.06 -7.05
CA ILE A 14 -4.90 3.63 -7.25
C ILE A 14 -6.08 2.85 -6.69
N ILE A 15 -6.52 3.16 -5.47
CA ILE A 15 -7.63 2.49 -4.78
C ILE A 15 -8.93 2.63 -5.58
N ASN A 16 -9.21 3.83 -6.09
CA ASN A 16 -10.43 4.12 -6.86
C ASN A 16 -10.55 3.36 -8.19
N ARG A 17 -9.50 2.68 -8.65
CA ARG A 17 -9.55 1.82 -9.83
C ARG A 17 -10.22 0.48 -9.56
N TYR A 18 -10.42 0.14 -8.28
CA TYR A 18 -10.93 -1.16 -7.87
C TYR A 18 -12.30 -1.04 -7.19
N PRO A 19 -13.26 -1.91 -7.52
CA PRO A 19 -14.56 -1.95 -6.84
C PRO A 19 -14.46 -2.41 -5.38
N ARG A 20 -13.35 -3.04 -5.01
CA ARG A 20 -13.03 -3.44 -3.63
C ARG A 20 -11.66 -2.88 -3.26
N SER A 21 -11.58 -2.08 -2.20
CA SER A 21 -10.33 -1.44 -1.75
C SER A 21 -9.20 -2.45 -1.52
N ARG A 22 -9.51 -3.62 -0.95
CA ARG A 22 -8.58 -4.73 -0.74
C ARG A 22 -7.82 -5.15 -2.01
N SER A 23 -8.43 -5.04 -3.19
CA SER A 23 -7.77 -5.39 -4.46
C SER A 23 -6.61 -4.45 -4.82
N ALA A 24 -6.50 -3.30 -4.15
CA ALA A 24 -5.43 -2.34 -4.35
C ALA A 24 -4.14 -2.66 -3.55
N ILE A 25 -4.11 -3.70 -2.71
CA ILE A 25 -2.92 -4.05 -1.89
C ILE A 25 -1.66 -4.18 -2.77
N MET A 26 -1.70 -5.04 -3.79
CA MET A 26 -0.52 -5.30 -4.64
C MET A 26 -0.07 -4.06 -5.43
N PRO A 27 -0.97 -3.29 -6.09
CA PRO A 27 -0.61 -2.00 -6.68
C PRO A 27 0.01 -0.99 -5.71
N LEU A 28 -0.49 -0.92 -4.47
CA LEU A 28 0.04 -0.01 -3.46
C LEU A 28 1.42 -0.45 -2.94
N LEU A 29 1.64 -1.75 -2.80
CA LEU A 29 2.96 -2.32 -2.47
C LEU A 29 3.98 -2.01 -3.56
N HIS A 30 3.62 -2.17 -4.84
CA HIS A 30 4.47 -1.77 -5.95
C HIS A 30 4.77 -0.27 -5.96
N PHE A 31 3.78 0.57 -5.64
CA PHE A 31 3.99 2.01 -5.53
C PHE A 31 4.97 2.34 -4.40
N ALA A 32 4.79 1.77 -3.20
CA ALA A 32 5.74 1.94 -2.09
C ALA A 32 7.16 1.49 -2.46
N GLN A 33 7.29 0.31 -3.09
CA GLN A 33 8.58 -0.19 -3.58
C GLN A 33 9.21 0.74 -4.63
N SER A 34 8.42 1.35 -5.50
CA SER A 34 8.95 2.30 -6.50
C SER A 34 9.53 3.58 -5.89
N LYS A 35 9.08 3.96 -4.68
CA LYS A 35 9.53 5.15 -3.95
C LYS A 35 10.83 4.89 -3.17
N ASP A 36 10.89 3.74 -2.50
CA ASP A 36 11.95 3.42 -1.54
C ASP A 36 12.92 2.33 -2.02
N GLY A 37 12.65 1.71 -3.17
CA GLY A 37 13.41 0.58 -3.72
C GLY A 37 13.02 -0.77 -3.11
N TYR A 38 12.33 -0.78 -1.98
CA TYR A 38 11.84 -1.96 -1.28
C TYR A 38 10.57 -1.63 -0.49
N VAL A 39 9.80 -2.65 -0.10
CA VAL A 39 8.63 -2.49 0.78
C VAL A 39 9.12 -2.45 2.22
N THR A 40 8.81 -1.37 2.94
CA THR A 40 9.18 -1.22 4.37
C THR A 40 8.01 -1.58 5.29
N PRO A 41 8.26 -1.94 6.57
CA PRO A 41 7.20 -2.14 7.56
C PRO A 41 6.29 -0.92 7.72
N GLU A 42 6.84 0.29 7.69
CA GLU A 42 6.08 1.54 7.77
C GLU A 42 5.16 1.70 6.55
N SER A 43 5.63 1.31 5.36
CA SER A 43 4.83 1.32 4.13
C SER A 43 3.64 0.38 4.24
N ILE A 44 3.84 -0.80 4.83
CA ILE A 44 2.78 -1.79 5.08
C ILE A 44 1.73 -1.21 6.04
N GLU A 45 2.14 -0.57 7.13
CA GLU A 45 1.21 0.06 8.08
C GLU A 45 0.40 1.18 7.44
N VAL A 46 1.03 2.04 6.64
CA VAL A 46 0.34 3.12 5.92
C VAL A 46 -0.71 2.55 4.96
N ILE A 47 -0.35 1.52 4.19
CA ILE A 47 -1.28 0.86 3.25
C ILE A 47 -2.43 0.20 4.01
N ALA A 48 -2.14 -0.52 5.10
CA ALA A 48 -3.16 -1.18 5.92
C ALA A 48 -4.16 -0.17 6.48
N LYS A 49 -3.66 0.93 7.06
CA LYS A 49 -4.51 2.04 7.55
C LYS A 49 -5.35 2.67 6.43
N LYS A 50 -4.77 2.89 5.25
CA LYS A 50 -5.46 3.49 4.11
C LYS A 50 -6.59 2.60 3.58
N LEU A 51 -6.39 1.27 3.60
CA LEU A 51 -7.37 0.29 3.14
C LEU A 51 -8.36 -0.14 4.23
N ASN A 52 -8.18 0.31 5.48
CA ASN A 52 -8.88 -0.16 6.67
C ASN A 52 -8.78 -1.69 6.84
N LEU A 53 -7.54 -2.19 6.77
CA LEU A 53 -7.16 -3.60 6.95
C LEU A 53 -6.15 -3.75 8.08
N GLU A 54 -5.94 -4.99 8.51
CA GLU A 54 -4.86 -5.34 9.44
C GLU A 54 -3.50 -5.34 8.72
N SER A 55 -2.45 -4.85 9.38
CA SER A 55 -1.08 -4.86 8.83
C SER A 55 -0.61 -6.27 8.48
N ALA A 56 -1.04 -7.28 9.24
CA ALA A 56 -0.74 -8.68 8.98
C ALA A 56 -1.27 -9.17 7.62
N GLU A 57 -2.40 -8.63 7.17
CA GLU A 57 -3.01 -8.99 5.91
C GLU A 57 -2.23 -8.44 4.71
N VAL A 58 -1.80 -7.18 4.82
CA VAL A 58 -0.95 -6.53 3.81
C VAL A 58 0.43 -7.18 3.78
N SER A 59 0.99 -7.49 4.96
CA SER A 59 2.26 -8.20 5.09
C SER A 59 2.21 -9.58 4.45
N ALA A 60 1.11 -10.32 4.61
CA ALA A 60 0.96 -11.65 4.00
C ALA A 60 1.06 -11.58 2.47
N VAL A 61 0.43 -10.58 1.84
CA VAL A 61 0.52 -10.35 0.39
C VAL A 61 1.94 -9.95 -0.02
N ALA A 62 2.59 -9.06 0.74
CA ALA A 62 3.95 -8.62 0.45
C ALA A 62 5.01 -9.73 0.60
N THR A 63 4.76 -10.75 1.42
CA THR A 63 5.65 -11.91 1.54
C THR A 63 5.35 -13.02 0.55
N PHE A 64 4.16 -13.02 -0.04
CA PHE A 64 3.75 -14.02 -1.02
C PHE A 64 4.30 -13.69 -2.43
N TYR A 65 4.41 -12.41 -2.77
CA TYR A 65 4.87 -11.91 -4.07
C TYR A 65 6.15 -11.10 -3.94
#